data_AF-A0AAE8ZZW2-F1
#
_entry.id   AF-A0AAE8ZZW2-F1
#
_cell.length_a   1.000
_cell.length_b   1.000
_cell.length_c   1.000
_cell.angle_alpha   90.00
_cell.angle_beta   90.00
_cell.angle_gamma   90.00
#
_symmetry.space_group_name_H-M   'P 1'
#
loop_
_entity.id
_entity.type
_entity.pdbx_description
1 polymer ?
#
loop_
_entity_poly.entity_id
_entity_poly.type
_entity_poly.pdbx_seq_one_letter_code
_entity_poly.pdbx_strand_id
1 'polypeptide(L)'
;MCMVTPPTSNPAGTDFTSVEQGTAGKCKETLVTCKRTDDLTCNKVSIQTSTGVLIDAADTKEASALLLCQNDGTYSFGTITNIGQLSCVYEECASCTSCDISKLTLPMPVAGANFLNLDSTTADGCKQTSVTCERTDSQRCGTVAVVGSNGPIMGNLASTVDGNTVTVSLTCQADGTYSSGSLNNINQLDCLYETCAVPNLCAECDINAISLANLPTGAIFNPTDIPSGNCKVTDASCARNDGKLCAQIITTVDTLIGQWRFYGYSSDAGHAYLFCGENGLYDIGAPSAIVTSITCEYINCI
;
A
#
# COMPACT_ATOMS: atom_id res chain seq x y z
N MET A 1 46.38 30.54 -12.48
CA MET A 1 45.65 29.26 -12.43
C MET A 1 45.19 29.11 -10.99
N CYS A 2 43.88 29.18 -10.73
CA CYS A 2 43.38 29.04 -9.37
C CYS A 2 43.38 27.56 -8.98
N MET A 3 43.99 27.21 -7.85
CA MET A 3 43.90 25.86 -7.28
C MET A 3 43.14 25.95 -5.97
N VAL A 4 41.99 25.27 -5.88
CA VAL A 4 41.34 25.06 -4.59
C VAL A 4 42.16 23.98 -3.90
N THR A 5 42.71 24.29 -2.72
CA THR A 5 43.30 23.23 -1.91
C THR A 5 42.17 22.43 -1.25
N PRO A 6 42.16 21.08 -1.40
CA PRO A 6 41.23 20.23 -0.68
C PRO A 6 41.34 20.47 0.84
N PRO A 7 40.29 20.14 1.61
CA PRO A 7 40.37 20.13 3.07
C PRO A 7 41.55 19.29 3.55
N THR A 8 42.30 19.78 4.54
CA THR A 8 43.52 19.13 5.06
C THR A 8 43.25 17.79 5.75
N SER A 9 42.03 17.58 6.23
CA SER A 9 41.59 16.32 6.81
C SER A 9 40.08 16.19 6.62
N ASN A 10 39.67 15.15 5.91
CA ASN A 10 38.27 14.78 5.75
C ASN A 10 37.95 13.66 6.74
N PRO A 11 36.83 13.71 7.49
CA PRO A 11 36.39 12.60 8.33
C PRO A 11 36.29 11.29 7.52
N ALA A 12 36.43 10.14 8.17
CA ALA A 12 36.25 8.85 7.50
C ALA A 12 34.84 8.76 6.88
N GLY A 13 34.74 8.17 5.68
CA GLY A 13 33.47 8.09 4.94
C GLY A 13 33.00 9.44 4.39
N THR A 14 33.93 10.36 4.11
CA THR A 14 33.65 11.60 3.38
C THR A 14 34.51 11.68 2.14
N ASP A 15 34.02 12.42 1.15
CA ASP A 15 34.74 12.74 -0.09
C ASP A 15 34.64 14.24 -0.39
N PHE A 16 35.66 14.77 -1.02
CA PHE A 16 35.70 16.14 -1.52
C PHE A 16 36.04 16.12 -3.00
N THR A 17 35.16 16.70 -3.81
CA THR A 17 35.39 16.83 -5.25
C THR A 17 35.47 18.29 -5.65
N SER A 18 36.33 18.58 -6.64
CA SER A 18 36.46 19.89 -7.26
C SER A 18 36.47 19.71 -8.77
N VAL A 19 35.43 20.18 -9.45
CA VAL A 19 35.29 20.06 -10.91
C VAL A 19 35.32 21.45 -11.52
N GLU A 20 36.31 21.71 -12.37
CA GLU A 20 36.37 22.97 -13.12
C GLU A 20 35.24 23.00 -14.16
N GLN A 21 34.46 24.08 -14.13
CA GLN A 21 33.41 24.36 -15.10
C GLN A 21 33.86 25.56 -15.94
N GLY A 22 33.97 25.36 -17.26
CA GLY A 22 34.46 26.41 -18.15
C GLY A 22 34.04 26.24 -19.59
N THR A 23 33.45 27.29 -20.16
CA THR A 23 33.38 27.50 -21.61
C THR A 23 34.47 28.50 -22.00
N ALA A 24 35.12 28.30 -23.15
CA ALA A 24 36.19 29.19 -23.61
C ALA A 24 35.73 30.66 -23.65
N GLY A 25 36.44 31.56 -22.95
CA GLY A 25 36.20 33.01 -22.98
C GLY A 25 35.48 33.61 -21.76
N LYS A 26 35.12 32.83 -20.73
CA LYS A 26 34.60 33.34 -19.44
C LYS A 26 35.59 33.09 -18.29
N CYS A 27 35.41 33.80 -17.16
CA CYS A 27 36.09 33.49 -15.91
C CYS A 27 35.81 32.03 -15.52
N LYS A 28 36.84 31.32 -15.05
CA LYS A 28 36.72 29.91 -14.67
C LYS A 28 35.89 29.77 -13.40
N GLU A 29 34.93 28.85 -13.41
CA GLU A 29 34.14 28.48 -12.25
C GLU A 29 34.58 27.09 -11.77
N THR A 30 34.45 26.79 -10.49
CA THR A 30 34.78 25.46 -9.95
C THR A 30 33.69 25.05 -9.00
N LEU A 31 33.03 23.94 -9.32
CA LEU A 31 32.06 23.32 -8.44
C LEU A 31 32.83 22.49 -7.41
N VAL A 32 32.70 22.86 -6.15
CA VAL A 32 33.24 22.11 -5.02
C VAL A 32 32.11 21.42 -4.28
N THR A 33 32.32 20.16 -3.91
CA THR A 33 31.31 19.36 -3.20
C THR A 33 31.95 18.65 -2.02
N CYS A 34 31.37 18.86 -0.83
CA CYS A 34 31.63 18.06 0.37
C CYS A 34 30.53 16.99 0.48
N LYS A 35 30.90 15.71 0.56
CA LYS A 35 29.94 14.61 0.53
C LYS A 35 30.24 13.51 1.54
N ARG A 36 29.20 12.92 2.14
CA ARG A 36 29.24 11.63 2.85
C ARG A 36 29.21 10.48 1.84
N THR A 37 30.13 9.54 1.98
CA THR A 37 30.23 8.33 1.14
C THR A 37 29.81 7.06 1.86
N ASP A 38 29.46 7.15 3.14
CA ASP A 38 28.90 6.05 3.93
C ASP A 38 27.40 6.24 4.20
N ASP A 39 26.86 5.48 5.16
CA ASP A 39 25.44 5.41 5.50
C ASP A 39 25.00 6.51 6.50
N LEU A 40 25.91 7.37 6.98
CA LEU A 40 25.52 8.45 7.87
C LEU A 40 24.88 9.60 7.09
N THR A 41 23.83 10.15 7.67
CA THR A 41 23.17 11.37 7.21
C THR A 41 23.35 12.43 8.29
N CYS A 42 23.70 13.65 7.90
CA CYS A 42 23.99 14.75 8.81
C CYS A 42 22.84 15.75 8.82
N ASN A 43 22.57 16.36 9.98
CA ASN A 43 21.63 17.48 10.04
C ASN A 43 22.15 18.65 9.23
N LYS A 44 23.47 18.81 9.13
CA LYS A 44 24.11 19.85 8.33
C LYS A 44 25.45 19.39 7.78
N VAL A 45 25.63 19.59 6.48
CA VAL A 45 26.92 19.55 5.78
C VAL A 45 27.22 20.96 5.33
N SER A 46 28.40 21.48 5.67
CA SER A 46 28.79 22.83 5.28
C SER A 46 30.17 22.92 4.67
N ILE A 47 30.29 23.83 3.71
CA ILE A 47 31.53 24.26 3.10
C ILE A 47 31.91 25.58 3.76
N GLN A 48 33.11 25.63 4.34
CA GLN A 48 33.62 26.82 5.02
C GLN A 48 35.00 27.17 4.49
N THR A 49 35.42 28.42 4.67
CA THR A 49 36.84 28.80 4.54
C THR A 49 37.66 28.17 5.67
N SER A 50 38.99 28.14 5.55
CA SER A 50 39.88 27.73 6.64
C SER A 50 39.75 28.56 7.92
N THR A 51 39.16 29.76 7.83
CA THR A 51 38.86 30.65 8.97
C THR A 51 37.46 30.43 9.57
N GLY A 52 36.68 29.47 9.06
CA GLY A 52 35.34 29.14 9.56
C GLY A 52 34.22 30.01 8.99
N VAL A 53 34.46 30.77 7.92
CA VAL A 53 33.42 31.57 7.26
C VAL A 53 32.59 30.64 6.38
N LEU A 54 31.28 30.61 6.62
CA LEU A 54 30.34 29.78 5.86
C LEU A 54 30.26 30.24 4.39
N ILE A 55 30.46 29.30 3.47
CA ILE A 55 30.26 29.49 2.03
C ILE A 55 28.89 28.96 1.66
N ASP A 56 28.63 27.70 2.00
CA ASP A 56 27.35 27.06 1.72
C ASP A 56 27.06 25.95 2.75
N ALA A 57 25.78 25.64 2.92
CA ALA A 57 25.33 24.53 3.74
C ALA A 57 24.09 23.89 3.16
N ALA A 58 24.01 22.58 3.33
CA ALA A 58 22.83 21.79 3.01
C ALA A 58 22.56 20.81 4.13
N ASP A 59 21.29 20.46 4.29
CA ASP A 59 20.88 19.37 5.17
C ASP A 59 21.11 18.05 4.41
N THR A 60 21.39 16.96 5.12
CA THR A 60 21.61 15.58 4.61
C THR A 60 23.06 15.16 4.34
N LYS A 61 23.43 14.80 3.09
CA LYS A 61 24.64 14.05 2.73
C LYS A 61 25.67 14.83 1.93
N GLU A 62 25.29 15.94 1.31
CA GLU A 62 26.21 16.72 0.48
C GLU A 62 25.87 18.21 0.47
N ALA A 63 26.90 19.05 0.41
CA ALA A 63 26.80 20.49 0.15
C ALA A 63 27.70 20.82 -1.05
N SER A 64 27.25 21.73 -1.92
CA SER A 64 27.97 22.08 -3.14
C SER A 64 27.94 23.56 -3.44
N ALA A 65 29.11 24.17 -3.66
CA ALA A 65 29.23 25.59 -3.97
C ALA A 65 29.99 25.81 -5.29
N LEU A 66 29.56 26.82 -6.06
CA LEU A 66 30.24 27.25 -7.28
C LEU A 66 31.17 28.43 -6.96
N LEU A 67 32.48 28.21 -7.03
CA LEU A 67 33.49 29.21 -6.75
C LEU A 67 33.99 29.89 -8.02
N LEU A 68 34.15 31.21 -7.98
CA LEU A 68 34.67 32.00 -9.10
C LEU A 68 36.18 32.24 -8.94
N CYS A 69 36.96 31.89 -9.96
CA CYS A 69 38.40 32.14 -9.99
C CYS A 69 38.68 33.62 -10.30
N GLN A 70 39.46 34.26 -9.43
CA GLN A 70 39.84 35.67 -9.52
C GLN A 70 41.19 35.84 -10.23
N ASN A 71 41.47 37.08 -10.66
CA ASN A 71 42.72 37.43 -11.36
C ASN A 71 43.97 37.26 -10.49
N ASP A 72 43.82 37.32 -9.15
CA ASP A 72 44.90 37.11 -8.18
C ASP A 72 45.23 35.62 -7.94
N GLY A 73 44.51 34.70 -8.59
CA GLY A 73 44.69 33.27 -8.43
C GLY A 73 43.94 32.64 -7.25
N THR A 74 43.14 33.41 -6.53
CA THR A 74 42.26 32.93 -5.45
C THR A 74 40.82 32.71 -5.93
N TYR A 75 40.00 32.09 -5.09
CA TYR A 75 38.56 31.97 -5.35
C TYR A 75 37.74 32.99 -4.57
N SER A 76 36.54 33.26 -5.08
CA SER A 76 35.51 34.04 -4.38
C SER A 76 34.14 33.36 -4.44
N PHE A 77 33.31 33.64 -3.44
CA PHE A 77 31.90 33.26 -3.40
C PHE A 77 31.09 34.41 -2.82
N GLY A 78 30.18 34.99 -3.62
CA GLY A 78 29.44 36.19 -3.23
C GLY A 78 30.38 37.33 -2.81
N THR A 79 30.29 37.74 -1.54
CA THR A 79 31.16 38.79 -0.96
C THR A 79 32.46 38.25 -0.34
N ILE A 80 32.63 36.94 -0.26
CA ILE A 80 33.81 36.29 0.31
C ILE A 80 34.88 36.22 -0.79
N THR A 81 36.05 36.80 -0.54
CA THR A 81 37.20 36.81 -1.46
C THR A 81 38.41 36.13 -0.80
N ASN A 82 39.49 35.92 -1.56
CA ASN A 82 40.73 35.30 -1.06
C ASN A 82 40.54 33.88 -0.51
N ILE A 83 39.64 33.10 -1.09
CA ILE A 83 39.41 31.70 -0.70
C ILE A 83 40.57 30.86 -1.26
N GLY A 84 41.52 30.51 -0.39
CA GLY A 84 42.67 29.65 -0.74
C GLY A 84 42.52 28.20 -0.26
N GLN A 85 41.72 27.97 0.78
CA GLN A 85 41.53 26.67 1.42
C GLN A 85 40.11 26.51 1.94
N LEU A 86 39.54 25.32 1.77
CA LEU A 86 38.21 24.96 2.23
C LEU A 86 38.26 23.98 3.40
N SER A 87 37.18 23.93 4.17
CA SER A 87 36.90 22.94 5.20
C SER A 87 35.48 22.41 5.01
N CYS A 88 35.32 21.09 5.11
CA CYS A 88 34.02 20.43 5.16
C CYS A 88 33.67 20.15 6.62
N VAL A 89 32.53 20.66 7.09
CA VAL A 89 32.04 20.41 8.45
C VAL A 89 30.74 19.62 8.37
N TYR A 90 30.69 18.53 9.13
CA TYR A 90 29.58 17.58 9.18
C TYR A 90 29.04 17.52 10.61
N GLU A 91 27.82 18.01 10.82
CA GLU A 91 27.21 18.14 12.15
C GLU A 91 26.10 17.10 12.35
N GLU A 92 26.10 16.48 13.54
CA GLU A 92 25.06 15.54 14.00
C GLU A 92 24.78 14.41 13.01
N CYS A 93 25.86 13.78 12.50
CA CYS A 93 25.75 12.68 11.56
C CYS A 93 25.39 11.38 12.27
N ALA A 94 24.32 10.75 11.82
CA ALA A 94 23.88 9.47 12.36
C ALA A 94 23.27 8.59 11.27
N SER A 95 23.23 7.28 11.53
CA SER A 95 22.82 6.29 10.53
C SER A 95 21.29 6.19 10.49
N CYS A 96 20.70 6.55 9.35
CA CYS A 96 19.28 6.32 9.06
C CYS A 96 18.97 4.84 8.70
N THR A 97 19.88 3.91 9.02
CA THR A 97 19.68 2.46 8.85
C THR A 97 19.47 1.73 10.18
N SER A 98 19.68 2.42 11.30
CA SER A 98 19.78 1.83 12.64
C SER A 98 18.45 1.67 13.39
N CYS A 99 17.34 2.12 12.80
CA CYS A 99 16.04 2.01 13.45
C CYS A 99 15.60 0.56 13.63
N ASP A 100 15.01 0.28 14.78
CA ASP A 100 14.52 -1.02 15.18
C ASP A 100 13.07 -0.89 15.63
N ILE A 101 12.14 -1.41 14.83
CA ILE A 101 10.71 -1.32 15.10
C ILE A 101 10.30 -2.03 16.40
N SER A 102 11.09 -3.02 16.86
CA SER A 102 10.81 -3.71 18.12
C SER A 102 10.99 -2.82 19.36
N LYS A 103 11.64 -1.66 19.20
CA LYS A 103 11.77 -0.65 20.27
C LYS A 103 10.54 0.24 20.41
N LEU A 104 9.62 0.22 19.45
CA LEU A 104 8.36 0.92 19.57
C LEU A 104 7.43 0.15 20.50
N THR A 105 6.56 0.86 21.21
CA THR A 105 5.40 0.21 21.83
C THR A 105 4.46 -0.23 20.72
N LEU A 106 4.31 -1.54 20.52
CA LEU A 106 3.50 -2.11 19.44
C LEU A 106 2.05 -2.34 19.89
N PRO A 107 1.10 -2.44 18.93
CA PRO A 107 -0.30 -2.70 19.23
C PRO A 107 -0.46 -4.00 20.01
N MET A 108 -1.43 -4.03 20.94
CA MET A 108 -1.78 -5.29 21.60
C MET A 108 -2.47 -6.24 20.60
N PRO A 109 -2.28 -7.57 20.73
CA PRO A 109 -2.97 -8.53 19.88
C PRO A 109 -4.49 -8.40 20.05
N VAL A 110 -5.18 -8.06 18.98
CA VAL A 110 -6.65 -8.11 18.91
C VAL A 110 -7.04 -9.44 18.28
N ALA A 111 -8.05 -10.12 18.84
CA ALA A 111 -8.50 -11.40 18.29
C ALA A 111 -8.91 -11.26 16.81
N GLY A 112 -8.43 -12.17 15.95
CA GLY A 112 -8.67 -12.14 14.51
C GLY A 112 -8.00 -10.97 13.77
N ALA A 113 -6.95 -10.38 14.34
CA ALA A 113 -6.12 -9.37 13.68
C ALA A 113 -4.64 -9.74 13.72
N ASN A 114 -3.89 -9.25 12.74
CA ASN A 114 -2.44 -9.30 12.71
C ASN A 114 -1.84 -7.90 12.63
N PHE A 115 -0.67 -7.77 13.26
CA PHE A 115 0.26 -6.68 13.02
C PHE A 115 1.47 -7.25 12.29
N LEU A 116 1.78 -6.71 11.12
CA LEU A 116 2.90 -7.14 10.29
C LEU A 116 3.83 -5.96 10.05
N ASN A 117 5.12 -6.24 9.95
CA ASN A 117 6.10 -5.26 9.56
C ASN A 117 7.11 -5.84 8.57
N LEU A 118 7.54 -5.03 7.61
CA LEU A 118 8.51 -5.40 6.59
C LEU A 118 9.50 -4.26 6.36
N ASP A 119 10.78 -4.57 6.54
CA ASP A 119 11.86 -3.62 6.29
C ASP A 119 12.22 -3.54 4.79
N SER A 120 12.57 -2.34 4.35
CA SER A 120 13.06 -2.02 3.00
C SER A 120 14.08 -0.88 3.08
N THR A 121 14.64 -0.50 1.93
CA THR A 121 15.60 0.61 1.82
C THR A 121 15.09 1.62 0.79
N THR A 122 15.13 2.91 1.12
CA THR A 122 14.80 4.00 0.20
C THR A 122 15.90 4.20 -0.84
N ALA A 123 15.61 4.98 -1.89
CA ALA A 123 16.60 5.34 -2.90
C ALA A 123 17.85 6.04 -2.32
N ASP A 124 17.68 6.77 -1.21
CA ASP A 124 18.75 7.50 -0.51
C ASP A 124 19.56 6.62 0.46
N GLY A 125 19.22 5.33 0.53
CA GLY A 125 19.88 4.33 1.37
C GLY A 125 19.36 4.25 2.81
N CYS A 126 18.32 5.00 3.17
CA CYS A 126 17.75 4.95 4.51
C CYS A 126 16.81 3.75 4.68
N LYS A 127 16.76 3.20 5.89
CA LYS A 127 15.83 2.14 6.23
C LYS A 127 14.41 2.68 6.24
N GLN A 128 13.50 1.94 5.63
CA GLN A 128 12.07 2.15 5.69
C GLN A 128 11.42 0.89 6.24
N THR A 129 10.39 1.03 7.05
CA THR A 129 9.62 -0.11 7.57
C THR A 129 8.15 0.10 7.22
N SER A 130 7.60 -0.81 6.43
CA SER A 130 6.15 -0.87 6.20
C SER A 130 5.49 -1.58 7.36
N VAL A 131 4.40 -1.01 7.85
CA VAL A 131 3.58 -1.53 8.95
C VAL A 131 2.18 -1.77 8.42
N THR A 132 1.65 -2.97 8.66
CA THR A 132 0.31 -3.37 8.23
C THR A 132 -0.51 -3.83 9.42
N CYS A 133 -1.71 -3.25 9.56
CA CYS A 133 -2.76 -3.72 10.45
C CYS A 133 -3.82 -4.42 9.59
N GLU A 134 -4.11 -5.70 9.85
CA GLU A 134 -5.10 -6.46 9.08
C GLU A 134 -6.05 -7.29 9.95
N ARG A 135 -7.28 -7.50 9.48
CA ARG A 135 -8.22 -8.51 9.99
C ARG A 135 -8.00 -9.83 9.27
N THR A 136 -8.03 -10.93 10.00
CA THR A 136 -7.85 -12.30 9.48
C THR A 136 -9.11 -13.17 9.58
N ASP A 137 -10.21 -12.64 10.12
CA ASP A 137 -11.45 -13.36 10.41
C ASP A 137 -12.62 -12.94 9.52
N SER A 138 -12.33 -12.54 8.29
CA SER A 138 -13.32 -12.14 7.26
C SER A 138 -14.16 -10.90 7.60
N GLN A 139 -13.92 -10.23 8.72
CA GLN A 139 -14.59 -8.97 9.03
C GLN A 139 -14.03 -7.83 8.16
N ARG A 140 -14.92 -6.94 7.72
CA ARG A 140 -14.57 -5.60 7.26
C ARG A 140 -14.99 -4.57 8.29
N CYS A 141 -14.18 -3.54 8.43
CA CYS A 141 -14.39 -2.47 9.38
C CYS A 141 -14.76 -1.20 8.62
N GLY A 142 -15.67 -0.41 9.19
CA GLY A 142 -15.95 0.94 8.70
C GLY A 142 -14.67 1.78 8.63
N THR A 143 -13.73 1.56 9.56
CA THR A 143 -12.36 2.09 9.47
C THR A 143 -11.34 1.09 10.02
N VAL A 144 -10.24 0.92 9.30
CA VAL A 144 -8.99 0.32 9.81
C VAL A 144 -7.91 1.37 9.73
N ALA A 145 -7.19 1.64 10.83
CA ALA A 145 -6.15 2.66 10.86
C ALA A 145 -4.88 2.22 11.58
N VAL A 146 -3.73 2.68 11.08
CA VAL A 146 -2.48 2.71 11.84
C VAL A 146 -2.37 4.08 12.49
N VAL A 147 -2.28 4.11 13.81
CA VAL A 147 -1.99 5.34 14.55
C VAL A 147 -0.61 5.28 15.15
N GLY A 148 0.06 6.43 15.19
CA GLY A 148 1.37 6.61 15.80
C GLY A 148 1.32 7.63 16.91
N SER A 149 2.23 7.52 17.87
CA SER A 149 2.46 8.56 18.87
C SER A 149 3.94 8.83 19.06
N ASN A 150 4.26 10.05 19.47
CA ASN A 150 5.58 10.43 19.97
C ASN A 150 5.54 10.81 21.46
N GLY A 151 4.51 10.35 22.18
CA GLY A 151 4.19 10.71 23.56
C GLY A 151 3.12 11.81 23.64
N PRO A 152 3.44 13.11 23.44
CA PRO A 152 2.46 14.19 23.58
C PRO A 152 1.41 14.23 22.47
N ILE A 153 1.76 13.73 21.28
CA ILE A 153 0.92 13.79 20.09
C ILE A 153 0.60 12.37 19.65
N MET A 154 -0.69 12.11 19.41
CA MET A 154 -1.18 10.96 18.65
C MET A 154 -1.66 11.43 17.29
N GLY A 155 -1.35 10.66 16.24
CA GLY A 155 -1.74 10.97 14.87
C GLY A 155 -2.18 9.72 14.13
N ASN A 156 -3.18 9.89 13.25
CA ASN A 156 -3.50 8.90 12.23
C ASN A 156 -2.41 8.94 11.16
N LEU A 157 -1.71 7.81 10.97
CA LEU A 157 -0.66 7.71 9.96
C LEU A 157 -1.23 7.24 8.62
N ALA A 158 -2.17 6.30 8.68
CA ALA A 158 -2.94 5.85 7.53
C ALA A 158 -4.28 5.27 7.98
N SER A 159 -5.28 5.35 7.11
CA SER A 159 -6.57 4.68 7.30
C SER A 159 -7.17 4.20 5.98
N THR A 160 -7.93 3.11 6.08
CA THR A 160 -8.77 2.57 5.02
C THR A 160 -10.21 2.52 5.52
N VAL A 161 -11.15 2.96 4.70
CA VAL A 161 -12.60 2.84 4.96
C VAL A 161 -13.17 1.62 4.25
N ASP A 162 -14.19 0.99 4.85
CA ASP A 162 -14.81 -0.25 4.32
C ASP A 162 -13.75 -1.30 3.89
N GLY A 163 -12.81 -1.51 4.80
CA GLY A 163 -11.61 -2.31 4.53
C GLY A 163 -11.34 -3.29 5.65
N ASN A 164 -10.40 -4.18 5.40
CA ASN A 164 -9.89 -5.12 6.38
C ASN A 164 -8.38 -4.97 6.60
N THR A 165 -7.71 -4.08 5.87
CA THR A 165 -6.27 -3.88 5.92
C THR A 165 -5.89 -2.43 5.66
N VAL A 166 -4.80 -2.00 6.28
CA VAL A 166 -4.16 -0.71 6.06
C VAL A 166 -2.66 -0.87 6.22
N THR A 167 -1.90 -0.21 5.35
CA THR A 167 -0.44 -0.21 5.41
C THR A 167 0.07 1.22 5.43
N VAL A 168 1.10 1.48 6.23
CA VAL A 168 1.83 2.74 6.26
C VAL A 168 3.33 2.50 6.20
N SER A 169 4.07 3.43 5.61
CA SER A 169 5.53 3.41 5.61
C SER A 169 6.07 4.35 6.68
N LEU A 170 7.00 3.83 7.49
CA LEU A 170 7.79 4.58 8.46
C LEU A 170 9.20 4.76 7.91
N THR A 171 9.69 6.00 7.89
CA THR A 171 11.06 6.32 7.47
C THR A 171 11.94 6.44 8.70
N CYS A 172 13.04 5.70 8.71
CA CYS A 172 14.07 5.82 9.73
C CYS A 172 14.83 7.14 9.57
N GLN A 173 14.90 7.91 10.64
CA GLN A 173 15.60 9.18 10.71
C GLN A 173 17.04 8.98 11.16
N ALA A 174 17.87 10.00 10.95
CA ALA A 174 19.28 9.95 11.32
C ALA A 174 19.46 9.68 12.82
N ASP A 175 18.61 10.25 13.67
CA ASP A 175 18.61 10.08 15.12
C ASP A 175 18.19 8.67 15.61
N GLY A 176 17.90 7.74 14.69
CA GLY A 176 17.47 6.38 15.00
C GLY A 176 16.00 6.25 15.38
N THR A 177 15.19 7.31 15.18
CA THR A 177 13.75 7.28 15.39
C THR A 177 12.97 7.08 14.08
N TYR A 178 11.70 6.69 14.20
CA TYR A 178 10.81 6.59 13.05
C TYR A 178 9.99 7.86 12.85
N SER A 179 9.65 8.13 11.58
CA SER A 179 8.78 9.23 11.17
C SER A 179 7.78 8.76 10.11
N SER A 180 6.64 9.43 10.03
CA SER A 180 5.67 9.24 8.95
C SER A 180 4.80 10.49 8.78
N GLY A 181 4.73 11.00 7.56
CA GLY A 181 4.05 12.27 7.28
C GLY A 181 4.65 13.42 8.11
N SER A 182 3.81 14.07 8.91
CA SER A 182 4.22 15.16 9.82
C SER A 182 4.60 14.68 11.23
N LEU A 183 4.42 13.40 11.56
CA LEU A 183 4.75 12.86 12.87
C LEU A 183 6.18 12.32 12.88
N ASN A 184 7.02 12.97 13.68
CA ASN A 184 8.41 12.57 13.92
C ASN A 184 8.57 11.98 15.32
N ASN A 185 9.69 11.29 15.56
CA ASN A 185 10.02 10.66 16.84
C ASN A 185 8.95 9.66 17.31
N ILE A 186 8.40 8.88 16.37
CA ILE A 186 7.38 7.88 16.68
C ILE A 186 7.99 6.85 17.64
N ASN A 187 7.33 6.67 18.79
CA ASN A 187 7.74 5.73 19.84
C ASN A 187 6.64 4.70 20.19
N GLN A 188 5.45 4.85 19.62
CA GLN A 188 4.34 3.92 19.78
C GLN A 188 3.52 3.82 18.49
N LEU A 189 3.01 2.62 18.22
CA LEU A 189 2.05 2.31 17.17
C LEU A 189 0.83 1.62 17.78
N ASP A 190 -0.34 1.87 17.21
CA ASP A 190 -1.56 1.13 17.53
C ASP A 190 -2.37 0.84 16.25
N CYS A 191 -3.19 -0.22 16.29
CA CYS A 191 -4.11 -0.59 15.22
C CYS A 191 -5.54 -0.34 15.68
N LEU A 192 -6.24 0.58 15.02
CA LEU A 192 -7.65 0.86 15.30
C LEU A 192 -8.54 0.15 14.30
N TYR A 193 -9.55 -0.54 14.82
CA TYR A 193 -10.54 -1.29 14.05
C TYR A 193 -11.93 -0.84 14.50
N GLU A 194 -12.59 0.02 13.72
CA GLU A 194 -13.89 0.59 14.08
C GLU A 194 -15.02 -0.07 13.31
N THR A 195 -16.12 -0.40 14.01
CA THR A 195 -17.36 -0.92 13.41
C THR A 195 -17.13 -2.14 12.51
N CYS A 196 -16.40 -3.14 13.02
CA CYS A 196 -16.12 -4.37 12.27
C CYS A 196 -17.31 -5.31 12.32
N ALA A 197 -17.67 -5.84 11.15
CA ALA A 197 -18.65 -6.88 10.99
C ALA A 197 -18.27 -7.76 9.80
N VAL A 198 -18.77 -9.00 9.79
CA VAL A 198 -18.75 -9.79 8.56
C VAL A 198 -19.70 -9.09 7.57
N PRO A 199 -19.24 -8.69 6.37
CA PRO A 199 -20.12 -8.10 5.37
C PRO A 199 -21.27 -9.05 5.08
N ASN A 200 -22.50 -8.56 5.13
CA ASN A 200 -23.64 -9.35 4.69
C ASN A 200 -23.79 -9.21 3.18
N LEU A 201 -23.44 -10.26 2.44
CA LEU A 201 -23.51 -10.32 0.98
C LEU A 201 -24.76 -11.03 0.46
N CYS A 202 -25.77 -11.25 1.31
CA CYS A 202 -26.98 -12.01 0.96
C CYS A 202 -27.91 -11.33 -0.07
N ALA A 203 -27.55 -10.15 -0.56
CA ALA A 203 -28.19 -9.48 -1.71
C ALA A 203 -27.33 -9.55 -3.00
N GLU A 204 -26.06 -9.92 -2.88
CA GLU A 204 -25.04 -9.77 -3.92
C GLU A 204 -24.75 -11.07 -4.69
N CYS A 205 -25.49 -12.16 -4.44
CA CYS A 205 -25.26 -13.41 -5.17
C CYS A 205 -25.46 -13.23 -6.68
N ASP A 206 -24.48 -13.70 -7.47
CA ASP A 206 -24.53 -13.69 -8.92
C ASP A 206 -25.01 -15.05 -9.46
N ILE A 207 -26.21 -15.06 -10.05
CA ILE A 207 -26.80 -16.28 -10.61
C ILE A 207 -26.05 -16.73 -11.86
N ASN A 208 -25.38 -15.81 -12.57
CA ASN A 208 -24.66 -16.12 -13.80
C ASN A 208 -23.42 -16.98 -13.51
N ALA A 209 -22.80 -16.80 -12.34
CA ALA A 209 -21.65 -17.60 -11.89
C ALA A 209 -21.94 -19.10 -11.77
N ILE A 210 -23.21 -19.49 -11.59
CA ILE A 210 -23.67 -20.87 -11.46
C ILE A 210 -24.68 -21.29 -12.55
N SER A 211 -24.89 -20.41 -13.53
CA SER A 211 -25.88 -20.60 -14.60
C SER A 211 -25.44 -21.62 -15.65
N LEU A 212 -26.40 -22.02 -16.50
CA LEU A 212 -26.18 -23.01 -17.54
C LEU A 212 -25.38 -22.45 -18.73
N ALA A 213 -24.45 -23.27 -19.23
CA ALA A 213 -23.97 -23.15 -20.60
C ALA A 213 -24.77 -24.10 -21.52
N ASN A 214 -25.23 -23.60 -22.67
CA ASN A 214 -25.86 -24.38 -23.76
C ASN A 214 -27.24 -24.98 -23.44
N LEU A 215 -28.28 -24.16 -23.53
CA LEU A 215 -29.66 -24.62 -23.50
C LEU A 215 -30.09 -25.19 -24.86
N PRO A 216 -31.00 -26.20 -24.90
CA PRO A 216 -31.57 -26.68 -26.15
C PRO A 216 -32.40 -25.60 -26.83
N THR A 217 -32.59 -25.70 -28.16
CA THR A 217 -33.38 -24.73 -28.94
C THR A 217 -34.76 -24.52 -28.31
N GLY A 218 -35.13 -23.25 -28.10
CA GLY A 218 -36.41 -22.82 -27.51
C GLY A 218 -36.51 -22.97 -25.99
N ALA A 219 -35.43 -23.41 -25.31
CA ALA A 219 -35.31 -23.30 -23.86
C ALA A 219 -34.63 -21.99 -23.47
N ILE A 220 -35.05 -21.45 -22.33
CA ILE A 220 -34.50 -20.24 -21.70
C ILE A 220 -34.26 -20.50 -20.22
N PHE A 221 -33.21 -19.88 -19.69
CA PHE A 221 -32.99 -19.79 -18.25
C PHE A 221 -33.37 -18.38 -17.83
N ASN A 222 -34.43 -18.25 -17.04
CA ASN A 222 -35.04 -16.97 -16.69
C ASN A 222 -35.04 -16.77 -15.17
N PRO A 223 -33.87 -16.51 -14.57
CA PRO A 223 -33.78 -16.34 -13.14
C PRO A 223 -34.52 -15.07 -12.69
N THR A 224 -35.31 -15.17 -11.63
CA THR A 224 -36.03 -14.03 -11.05
C THR A 224 -35.67 -13.87 -9.57
N ASP A 225 -35.16 -12.70 -9.21
CA ASP A 225 -34.86 -12.38 -7.81
C ASP A 225 -36.14 -11.98 -7.07
N ILE A 226 -36.38 -12.64 -5.95
CA ILE A 226 -37.51 -12.46 -5.04
C ILE A 226 -36.95 -11.85 -3.73
N PRO A 227 -37.38 -10.63 -3.35
CA PRO A 227 -36.96 -10.02 -2.10
C PRO A 227 -37.34 -10.88 -0.88
N SER A 228 -36.38 -11.10 0.03
CA SER A 228 -36.58 -11.84 1.28
C SER A 228 -35.90 -11.10 2.43
N GLY A 229 -36.60 -10.11 2.98
CA GLY A 229 -36.02 -9.18 3.95
C GLY A 229 -34.90 -8.34 3.33
N ASN A 230 -33.73 -8.32 3.97
CA ASN A 230 -32.52 -7.68 3.44
C ASN A 230 -31.72 -8.60 2.49
N CYS A 231 -32.19 -9.83 2.29
CA CYS A 231 -31.57 -10.81 1.41
C CYS A 231 -32.46 -11.07 0.19
N LYS A 232 -31.98 -11.92 -0.72
CA LYS A 232 -32.76 -12.38 -1.87
C LYS A 232 -32.85 -13.89 -1.97
N VAL A 233 -33.96 -14.34 -2.55
CA VAL A 233 -34.14 -15.71 -3.05
C VAL A 233 -34.25 -15.60 -4.55
N THR A 234 -33.54 -16.44 -5.30
CA THR A 234 -33.63 -16.46 -6.76
C THR A 234 -34.41 -17.67 -7.21
N ASP A 235 -35.50 -17.45 -7.95
CA ASP A 235 -36.17 -18.51 -8.71
C ASP A 235 -35.37 -18.80 -9.96
N ALA A 236 -34.58 -19.88 -9.92
CA ALA A 236 -33.86 -20.40 -11.06
C ALA A 236 -34.80 -21.19 -11.98
N SER A 237 -35.50 -20.46 -12.85
CA SER A 237 -36.50 -21.03 -13.76
C SER A 237 -35.88 -21.53 -15.07
N CYS A 238 -35.97 -22.84 -15.29
CA CYS A 238 -35.76 -23.51 -16.57
C CYS A 238 -37.09 -23.49 -17.36
N ALA A 239 -37.22 -22.63 -18.37
CA ALA A 239 -38.48 -22.43 -19.08
C ALA A 239 -38.37 -22.62 -20.60
N ARG A 240 -39.52 -22.74 -21.25
CA ARG A 240 -39.66 -22.78 -22.71
C ARG A 240 -40.22 -21.46 -23.22
N ASN A 241 -39.65 -20.95 -24.32
CA ASN A 241 -40.12 -19.72 -24.97
C ASN A 241 -40.76 -19.94 -26.35
N ASP A 242 -40.90 -21.20 -26.77
CA ASP A 242 -41.49 -21.61 -28.04
C ASP A 242 -42.95 -22.08 -27.91
N GLY A 243 -43.56 -21.91 -26.73
CA GLY A 243 -44.95 -22.25 -26.45
C GLY A 243 -45.22 -23.74 -26.19
N LYS A 244 -44.17 -24.57 -26.12
CA LYS A 244 -44.32 -26.01 -25.84
C LYS A 244 -44.52 -26.30 -24.36
N LEU A 245 -45.34 -27.31 -24.08
CA LEU A 245 -45.46 -27.90 -22.74
C LEU A 245 -44.67 -29.20 -22.68
N CYS A 246 -43.86 -29.36 -21.64
CA CYS A 246 -43.12 -30.58 -21.40
C CYS A 246 -43.91 -31.50 -20.46
N ALA A 247 -43.86 -32.80 -20.72
CA ALA A 247 -44.38 -33.77 -19.75
C ALA A 247 -43.65 -33.62 -18.40
N GLN A 248 -42.35 -33.34 -18.46
CA GLN A 248 -41.54 -33.05 -17.28
C GLN A 248 -40.38 -32.10 -17.62
N ILE A 249 -40.11 -31.16 -16.71
CA ILE A 249 -38.90 -30.35 -16.70
C ILE A 249 -38.17 -30.63 -15.38
N ILE A 250 -36.90 -30.99 -15.45
CA ILE A 250 -36.08 -31.29 -14.28
C ILE A 250 -35.03 -30.17 -14.13
N THR A 251 -35.13 -29.41 -13.04
CA THR A 251 -34.09 -28.47 -12.63
C THR A 251 -33.20 -29.17 -11.62
N THR A 252 -31.96 -29.42 -11.99
CA THR A 252 -30.97 -30.09 -11.15
C THR A 252 -29.99 -29.06 -10.61
N VAL A 253 -29.83 -29.04 -9.29
CA VAL A 253 -28.94 -28.13 -8.57
C VAL A 253 -27.85 -28.97 -7.92
N ASP A 254 -26.61 -28.78 -8.37
CA ASP A 254 -25.45 -29.41 -7.77
C ASP A 254 -24.93 -28.53 -6.64
N THR A 255 -24.63 -29.16 -5.50
CA THR A 255 -24.06 -28.51 -4.32
C THR A 255 -22.81 -29.25 -3.87
N LEU A 256 -22.01 -28.64 -2.99
CA LEU A 256 -20.83 -29.26 -2.40
C LEU A 256 -21.12 -30.57 -1.65
N ILE A 257 -22.36 -30.79 -1.22
CA ILE A 257 -22.76 -31.95 -0.41
C ILE A 257 -23.66 -32.94 -1.15
N GLY A 258 -24.01 -32.66 -2.41
CA GLY A 258 -24.85 -33.53 -3.21
C GLY A 258 -25.70 -32.81 -4.25
N GLN A 259 -26.51 -33.58 -4.95
CA GLN A 259 -27.35 -33.11 -6.05
C GLN A 259 -28.82 -33.10 -5.64
N TRP A 260 -29.54 -32.05 -6.03
CA TRP A 260 -30.97 -31.86 -5.75
C TRP A 260 -31.74 -31.70 -7.05
N ARG A 261 -32.93 -32.29 -7.13
CA ARG A 261 -33.74 -32.29 -8.34
C ARG A 261 -35.13 -31.75 -8.03
N PHE A 262 -35.53 -30.76 -8.81
CA PHE A 262 -36.85 -30.13 -8.75
C PHE A 262 -37.59 -30.47 -10.04
N TYR A 263 -38.89 -30.74 -9.92
CA TYR A 263 -39.68 -31.29 -11.02
C TYR A 263 -40.88 -30.38 -11.33
N GLY A 264 -40.95 -29.90 -12.57
CA GLY A 264 -42.16 -29.35 -13.17
C GLY A 264 -42.86 -30.42 -13.99
N TYR A 265 -44.19 -30.56 -13.85
CA TYR A 265 -44.99 -31.55 -14.57
C TYR A 265 -46.05 -30.87 -15.42
N SER A 266 -46.18 -31.31 -16.66
CA SER A 266 -47.15 -30.72 -17.61
C SER A 266 -47.04 -29.19 -17.65
N SER A 267 -45.82 -28.68 -17.61
CA SER A 267 -45.50 -27.25 -17.51
C SER A 267 -44.54 -26.83 -18.62
N ASP A 268 -44.53 -25.53 -18.88
CA ASP A 268 -43.52 -24.84 -19.71
C ASP A 268 -42.30 -24.40 -18.88
N ALA A 269 -42.36 -24.48 -17.55
CA ALA A 269 -41.26 -24.13 -16.64
C ALA A 269 -41.05 -25.13 -15.49
N GLY A 270 -39.78 -25.30 -15.10
CA GLY A 270 -39.32 -25.98 -13.89
C GLY A 270 -38.52 -25.01 -13.01
N HIS A 271 -38.80 -25.00 -11.72
CA HIS A 271 -38.32 -23.97 -10.78
C HIS A 271 -37.44 -24.58 -9.69
N ALA A 272 -36.38 -23.85 -9.32
CA ALA A 272 -35.60 -24.12 -8.12
C ALA A 272 -35.36 -22.82 -7.36
N TYR A 273 -35.77 -22.76 -6.09
CA TYR A 273 -35.57 -21.59 -5.25
C TYR A 273 -34.23 -21.67 -4.55
N LEU A 274 -33.36 -20.70 -4.84
CA LEU A 274 -32.01 -20.61 -4.31
C LEU A 274 -31.93 -19.45 -3.31
N PHE A 275 -31.44 -19.70 -2.11
CA PHE A 275 -31.28 -18.71 -1.07
C PHE A 275 -29.89 -18.08 -1.18
N CYS A 276 -29.82 -16.76 -1.26
CA CYS A 276 -28.53 -16.08 -1.23
C CYS A 276 -28.03 -15.99 0.21
N GLY A 277 -26.92 -16.66 0.51
CA GLY A 277 -26.30 -16.69 1.84
C GLY A 277 -25.52 -15.41 2.16
N GLU A 278 -25.23 -15.18 3.44
CA GLU A 278 -24.45 -14.00 3.91
C GLU A 278 -23.03 -13.94 3.32
N ASN A 279 -22.53 -15.06 2.79
CA ASN A 279 -21.25 -15.17 2.10
C ASN A 279 -21.32 -14.81 0.59
N GLY A 280 -22.50 -14.41 0.08
CA GLY A 280 -22.69 -14.05 -1.33
C GLY A 280 -22.75 -15.25 -2.26
N LEU A 281 -22.98 -16.45 -1.73
CA LEU A 281 -23.16 -17.68 -2.50
C LEU A 281 -24.59 -18.21 -2.34
N TYR A 282 -25.12 -18.84 -3.40
CA TYR A 282 -26.42 -19.50 -3.33
C TYR A 282 -26.34 -20.82 -2.56
N ASP A 283 -27.37 -21.10 -1.77
CA ASP A 283 -27.66 -22.40 -1.16
C ASP A 283 -29.15 -22.78 -1.35
N ILE A 284 -29.55 -23.94 -0.86
CA ILE A 284 -30.91 -24.50 -1.01
C ILE A 284 -31.66 -24.59 0.34
N GLY A 285 -31.44 -23.62 1.23
CA GLY A 285 -32.04 -23.54 2.56
C GLY A 285 -31.15 -24.14 3.66
N ALA A 286 -29.90 -24.46 3.33
CA ALA A 286 -28.89 -24.99 4.25
C ALA A 286 -27.52 -24.37 3.91
N PRO A 287 -26.88 -23.61 4.81
CA PRO A 287 -25.64 -22.87 4.50
C PRO A 287 -24.46 -23.75 4.05
N SER A 288 -24.47 -25.04 4.39
CA SER A 288 -23.45 -26.00 3.93
C SER A 288 -23.70 -26.54 2.52
N ALA A 289 -24.89 -26.32 1.95
CA ALA A 289 -25.31 -26.80 0.63
C ALA A 289 -25.08 -25.74 -0.46
N ILE A 290 -23.87 -25.21 -0.53
CA ILE A 290 -23.47 -24.18 -1.50
C ILE A 290 -23.65 -24.73 -2.92
N VAL A 291 -24.40 -24.00 -3.74
CA VAL A 291 -24.68 -24.33 -5.14
C VAL A 291 -23.46 -24.08 -6.00
N THR A 292 -23.09 -25.07 -6.81
CA THR A 292 -21.97 -25.00 -7.75
C THR A 292 -22.41 -24.90 -9.20
N SER A 293 -23.56 -25.48 -9.54
CA SER A 293 -24.12 -25.43 -10.89
C SER A 293 -25.60 -25.74 -10.89
N ILE A 294 -26.28 -25.23 -11.93
CA ILE A 294 -27.67 -25.55 -12.24
C ILE A 294 -27.67 -26.24 -13.61
N THR A 295 -28.51 -27.25 -13.78
CA THR A 295 -28.76 -27.90 -15.08
C THR A 295 -30.26 -28.12 -15.30
N CYS A 296 -30.70 -28.14 -16.55
CA CYS A 296 -32.10 -28.25 -16.94
C CYS A 296 -32.26 -29.42 -17.93
N GLU A 297 -33.20 -30.32 -17.67
CA GLU A 297 -33.61 -31.39 -18.58
C GLU A 297 -35.08 -31.21 -18.98
N TYR A 298 -35.37 -31.35 -20.27
CA TYR A 298 -36.70 -31.13 -20.84
C TYR A 298 -37.19 -32.41 -21.51
N ILE A 299 -38.24 -33.03 -20.95
CA ILE A 299 -38.70 -34.37 -21.34
C ILE A 299 -40.07 -34.28 -22.02
N ASN A 300 -40.15 -34.85 -23.23
CA ASN A 300 -41.37 -34.97 -24.04
C ASN A 300 -42.14 -33.64 -24.18
N CYS A 301 -41.50 -32.63 -24.78
CA CYS A 301 -42.12 -31.33 -25.02
C CYS A 301 -42.85 -31.28 -26.36
N ILE A 302 -44.14 -30.94 -26.33
CA ILE A 302 -45.05 -30.88 -27.48
C ILE A 302 -45.58 -29.47 -27.72
#